data_AF-A0A381XMZ8-F1
#
_entry.id   AF-A0A381XMZ8-F1
#
_cell.length_a   1.000
_cell.length_b   1.000
_cell.length_c   1.000
_cell.angle_alpha   90.00
_cell.angle_beta   90.00
_cell.angle_gamma   90.00
#
_symmetry.space_group_name_H-M   'P 1'
#
loop_
_entity.id
_entity.type
_entity.pdbx_description
1 polymer ?
#
loop_
_entity_poly.entity_id
_entity_poly.type
_entity_poly.pdbx_seq_one_letter_code
_entity_poly.pdbx_strand_id
1 'polypeptide(L)'
;MTDFEAYLQFLALKLHFTSDHYDYFKYNGKHNASLQSYDKRTDKRFFKRLARRNINIVEYCVANLVDGKEWISEFDDKTWNERRKYFQNYEYYFKNDVEKLLTDAENFDIIFKCDKKGTHPKLVRKYLGRKITLETMVILDKILGYRKQFDKEIDEIYVWPKVSRLINRYEPFVEADIGKCKQLLLEKVRELKDE
;
A
#
# COMPACT_ATOMS: atom_id res chain seq x y z
N MET A 1 24.99 -7.85 -0.79
CA MET A 1 24.03 -8.60 0.03
C MET A 1 24.16 -10.08 -0.31
N THR A 2 24.12 -10.97 0.69
CA THR A 2 24.08 -12.44 0.49
C THR A 2 22.66 -12.91 0.17
N ASP A 3 22.50 -14.13 -0.34
CA ASP A 3 21.18 -14.73 -0.55
C ASP A 3 20.43 -14.98 0.76
N PHE A 4 21.16 -15.30 1.83
CA PHE A 4 20.61 -15.39 3.18
C PHE A 4 20.12 -14.03 3.71
N GLU A 5 20.88 -12.95 3.52
CA GLU A 5 20.44 -11.59 3.90
C GLU A 5 19.18 -11.17 3.13
N ALA A 6 19.10 -11.46 1.83
CA ALA A 6 17.90 -11.20 1.02
C ALA A 6 16.68 -11.99 1.53
N TYR A 7 16.89 -13.23 2.00
CA TYR A 7 15.85 -14.03 2.65
C TYR A 7 15.39 -13.42 3.98
N LEU A 8 16.31 -12.96 4.83
CA LEU A 8 15.95 -12.29 6.10
C LEU A 8 15.13 -11.03 5.85
N GLN A 9 15.53 -10.22 4.86
CA GLN A 9 14.80 -9.02 4.46
C GLN A 9 13.38 -9.34 3.98
N PHE A 10 13.25 -10.33 3.10
CA PHE A 10 11.93 -10.82 2.65
C PHE A 10 11.06 -11.27 3.82
N LEU A 11 11.60 -12.03 4.79
CA LEU A 11 10.83 -12.49 5.94
C LEU A 11 10.38 -11.35 6.85
N ALA A 12 11.28 -10.40 7.15
CA ALA A 12 10.95 -9.22 7.93
C ALA A 12 9.79 -8.45 7.30
N LEU A 13 9.87 -8.19 5.99
CA LEU A 13 8.82 -7.49 5.26
C LEU A 13 7.53 -8.30 5.19
N LYS A 14 7.61 -9.60 4.87
CA LYS A 14 6.43 -10.47 4.83
C LYS A 14 5.70 -10.44 6.17
N LEU A 15 6.41 -10.64 7.28
CA LEU A 15 5.81 -10.61 8.62
C LEU A 15 5.22 -9.25 8.97
N HIS A 16 5.81 -8.15 8.50
CA HIS A 16 5.22 -6.84 8.74
C HIS A 16 3.82 -6.70 8.14
N PHE A 17 3.60 -7.24 6.94
CA PHE A 17 2.29 -7.21 6.30
C PHE A 17 1.35 -8.30 6.84
N THR A 18 1.84 -9.49 7.17
CA THR A 18 1.00 -10.65 7.51
C THR A 18 0.83 -10.94 8.99
N SER A 19 1.74 -10.48 9.87
CA SER A 19 1.65 -10.68 11.33
C SER A 19 1.09 -9.47 12.06
N ASP A 20 0.35 -9.71 13.14
CA ASP A 20 -0.13 -8.66 14.04
C ASP A 20 0.98 -8.15 14.97
N HIS A 21 1.96 -9.01 15.29
CA HIS A 21 2.95 -8.76 16.34
C HIS A 21 4.30 -8.26 15.82
N TYR A 22 4.54 -8.34 14.51
CA TYR A 22 5.80 -7.90 13.90
C TYR A 22 5.66 -6.53 13.24
N ASP A 23 6.61 -5.63 13.52
CA ASP A 23 6.71 -4.32 12.90
C ASP A 23 8.13 -4.11 12.36
N TYR A 24 8.25 -3.93 11.04
CA TYR A 24 9.54 -3.82 10.36
C TYR A 24 10.38 -2.65 10.87
N PHE A 25 9.75 -1.50 11.12
CA PHE A 25 10.46 -0.29 11.55
C PHE A 25 10.85 -0.38 13.03
N LYS A 26 9.96 -0.91 13.88
CA LYS A 26 10.25 -1.16 15.30
C LYS A 26 11.47 -2.07 15.49
N TYR A 27 11.59 -3.12 14.67
CA TYR A 27 12.69 -4.08 14.74
C TYR A 27 13.86 -3.75 13.80
N ASN A 28 13.86 -2.56 13.18
CA ASN A 28 14.90 -2.10 12.25
C ASN A 28 15.22 -3.12 11.14
N GLY A 29 14.18 -3.74 10.58
CA GLY A 29 14.26 -4.72 9.49
C GLY A 29 14.88 -6.07 9.85
N LYS A 30 15.07 -6.38 11.14
CA LYS A 30 15.75 -7.61 11.56
C LYS A 30 14.81 -8.80 11.69
N HIS A 31 15.23 -9.94 11.15
CA HIS A 31 14.58 -11.24 11.35
C HIS A 31 15.58 -12.27 11.92
N ASN A 32 15.14 -13.11 12.86
CA ASN A 32 16.00 -14.05 13.60
C ASN A 32 16.03 -15.47 13.00
N ALA A 33 15.80 -15.63 11.69
CA ALA A 33 15.90 -16.96 11.08
C ALA A 33 17.37 -17.39 11.03
N SER A 34 17.64 -18.68 11.22
CA SER A 34 19.01 -19.22 11.20
C SER A 34 19.41 -19.63 9.78
N LEU A 35 20.72 -19.59 9.49
CA LEU A 35 21.26 -20.08 8.22
C LEU A 35 20.90 -21.55 7.97
N GLN A 36 20.92 -22.37 9.02
CA GLN A 36 20.51 -23.77 8.97
C GLN A 36 19.05 -23.94 8.53
N SER A 37 18.15 -23.04 8.96
CA SER A 37 16.75 -23.07 8.52
C SER A 37 16.61 -22.66 7.05
N TYR A 38 17.39 -21.67 6.61
CA TYR A 38 17.47 -21.26 5.22
C TYR A 38 17.99 -22.39 4.31
N ASP A 39 19.03 -23.11 4.73
CA ASP A 39 19.62 -24.19 3.94
C ASP A 39 18.66 -25.34 3.62
N LYS A 40 17.62 -25.54 4.44
CA LYS A 40 16.58 -26.55 4.21
C LYS A 40 15.53 -26.11 3.18
N ARG A 41 15.51 -24.84 2.78
CA ARG A 41 14.49 -24.31 1.86
C ARG A 41 14.68 -24.80 0.42
N THR A 42 13.57 -25.08 -0.26
CA THR A 42 13.56 -25.52 -1.67
C THR A 42 13.54 -24.36 -2.66
N ASP A 43 13.15 -23.16 -2.21
CA ASP A 43 13.03 -21.94 -3.00
C ASP A 43 14.26 -21.01 -2.90
N LYS A 44 15.39 -21.49 -2.35
CA LYS A 44 16.67 -20.76 -2.26
C LYS A 44 17.11 -20.09 -3.56
N ARG A 45 16.79 -20.71 -4.71
CA ARG A 45 17.13 -20.17 -6.04
C ARG A 45 16.57 -18.77 -6.26
N PHE A 46 15.41 -18.42 -5.69
CA PHE A 46 14.82 -17.09 -5.83
C PHE A 46 15.64 -16.04 -5.08
N PHE A 47 16.05 -16.33 -3.84
CA PHE A 47 16.90 -15.45 -3.05
C PHE A 47 18.30 -15.29 -3.64
N LYS A 48 18.87 -16.38 -4.19
CA LYS A 48 20.14 -16.32 -4.95
C LYS A 48 20.05 -15.41 -6.16
N ARG A 49 18.95 -15.46 -6.90
CA ARG A 49 18.72 -14.53 -8.02
C ARG A 49 18.54 -13.11 -7.52
N LEU A 50 17.70 -12.89 -6.50
CA LEU A 50 17.40 -11.58 -5.94
C LEU A 50 18.65 -10.87 -5.41
N ALA A 51 19.50 -11.56 -4.65
CA ALA A 51 20.72 -11.00 -4.07
C ALA A 51 21.77 -10.57 -5.10
N ARG A 52 21.70 -11.11 -6.33
CA ARG A 52 22.59 -10.73 -7.45
C ARG A 52 22.09 -9.52 -8.23
N ARG A 53 20.86 -9.07 -7.98
CA ARG A 53 20.28 -7.92 -8.69
C ARG A 53 20.78 -6.62 -8.08
N ASN A 54 21.10 -5.65 -8.93
CA ASN A 54 21.41 -4.30 -8.51
C ASN A 54 20.12 -3.46 -8.38
N ILE A 55 19.29 -3.79 -7.39
CA ILE A 55 18.00 -3.15 -7.14
C ILE A 55 17.78 -2.88 -5.66
N ASN A 56 16.84 -2.00 -5.33
CA ASN A 56 16.33 -1.89 -3.96
C ASN A 56 15.43 -3.09 -3.64
N ILE A 57 15.96 -4.05 -2.89
CA ILE A 57 15.24 -5.29 -2.53
C ILE A 57 14.04 -4.99 -1.63
N VAL A 58 14.12 -3.98 -0.75
CA VAL A 58 13.00 -3.59 0.11
C VAL A 58 11.83 -3.10 -0.73
N GLU A 59 12.08 -2.16 -1.66
CA GLU A 59 11.04 -1.67 -2.58
C GLU A 59 10.44 -2.81 -3.41
N TYR A 60 11.28 -3.71 -3.94
CA TYR A 60 10.83 -4.86 -4.73
C TYR A 60 9.91 -5.79 -3.93
N CYS A 61 10.29 -6.08 -2.68
CA CYS A 61 9.50 -6.91 -1.79
C CYS A 61 8.19 -6.23 -1.37
N VAL A 62 8.24 -4.96 -0.94
CA VAL A 62 7.05 -4.19 -0.57
C VAL A 62 6.07 -4.14 -1.73
N ALA A 63 6.55 -3.88 -2.95
CA ALA A 63 5.70 -3.83 -4.14
C ALA A 63 4.86 -5.08 -4.34
N ASN A 64 5.49 -6.25 -4.27
CA ASN A 64 4.81 -7.52 -4.49
C ASN A 64 3.95 -7.92 -3.29
N LEU A 65 4.40 -7.64 -2.06
CA LEU A 65 3.64 -7.97 -0.84
C LEU A 65 2.33 -7.17 -0.75
N VAL A 66 2.34 -5.88 -1.09
CA VAL A 66 1.11 -5.06 -1.08
C VAL A 66 0.16 -5.40 -2.23
N ASP A 67 0.67 -6.01 -3.30
CA ASP A 67 -0.11 -6.59 -4.41
C ASP A 67 -0.70 -7.97 -4.04
N GLY A 68 -0.44 -8.45 -2.81
CA GLY A 68 -1.00 -9.69 -2.27
C GLY A 68 -0.17 -10.95 -2.56
N LYS A 69 1.03 -10.81 -3.09
CA LYS A 69 1.94 -11.95 -3.33
C LYS A 69 2.69 -12.27 -2.06
N GLU A 70 2.41 -13.42 -1.47
CA GLU A 70 3.02 -13.82 -0.20
C GLU A 70 4.26 -14.69 -0.37
N TRP A 71 4.45 -15.29 -1.54
CA TRP A 71 5.56 -16.21 -1.81
C TRP A 71 6.56 -15.57 -2.76
N ILE A 72 7.85 -15.70 -2.46
CA ILE A 72 8.93 -15.12 -3.29
C ILE A 72 8.88 -15.63 -4.74
N SER A 73 8.27 -16.78 -4.98
CA SER A 73 8.07 -17.34 -6.32
C SER A 73 7.05 -16.61 -7.17
N GLU A 74 6.13 -15.87 -6.55
CA GLU A 74 5.09 -15.08 -7.22
C GLU A 74 5.57 -13.66 -7.55
N PHE A 75 6.72 -13.26 -7.00
CA PHE A 75 7.23 -11.90 -7.17
C PHE A 75 7.65 -11.68 -8.62
N ASP A 76 7.26 -10.54 -9.19
CA ASP A 76 7.61 -10.18 -10.54
C ASP A 76 8.01 -8.70 -10.65
N ASP A 77 8.69 -8.42 -11.76
CA ASP A 77 9.20 -7.08 -12.06
C ASP A 77 8.10 -6.15 -12.57
N LYS A 78 6.98 -6.67 -13.10
CA LYS A 78 5.89 -5.84 -13.60
C LYS A 78 5.26 -5.07 -12.45
N THR A 79 4.86 -5.74 -11.38
CA THR A 79 4.29 -5.11 -10.18
C THR A 79 5.26 -4.10 -9.57
N TRP A 80 6.55 -4.44 -9.48
CA TRP A 80 7.56 -3.52 -8.96
C TRP A 80 7.73 -2.28 -9.85
N ASN A 81 7.80 -2.45 -11.17
CA ASN A 81 7.97 -1.35 -12.12
C ASN A 81 6.74 -0.43 -12.16
N GLU A 82 5.53 -0.97 -12.12
CA GLU A 82 4.28 -0.18 -12.07
C GLU A 82 4.26 0.75 -10.85
N ARG A 83 4.67 0.21 -9.70
CA ARG A 83 4.76 0.97 -8.45
C ARG A 83 5.88 2.00 -8.44
N ARG A 84 7.06 1.66 -8.99
CA ARG A 84 8.13 2.65 -9.18
C ARG A 84 7.69 3.79 -10.08
N LYS A 85 6.97 3.47 -11.16
CA LYS A 85 6.40 4.47 -12.07
C LYS A 85 5.39 5.37 -11.35
N TYR A 86 4.59 4.81 -10.44
CA TYR A 86 3.72 5.61 -9.57
C TYR A 86 4.55 6.64 -8.79
N PHE A 87 5.54 6.23 -8.01
CA PHE A 87 6.31 7.18 -7.18
C PHE A 87 7.10 8.21 -7.98
N GLN A 88 7.60 7.84 -9.16
CA GLN A 88 8.23 8.79 -10.08
C GLN A 88 7.27 9.89 -10.57
N ASN A 89 5.96 9.61 -10.58
CA ASN A 89 4.93 10.52 -11.10
C ASN A 89 3.74 10.63 -10.14
N TYR A 90 3.99 10.59 -8.83
CA TYR A 90 2.93 10.40 -7.83
C TYR A 90 1.89 11.53 -7.88
N GLU A 91 2.32 12.76 -8.17
CA GLU A 91 1.44 13.93 -8.34
C GLU A 91 0.38 13.69 -9.43
N TYR A 92 0.80 13.18 -10.59
CA TYR A 92 -0.10 12.87 -11.71
C TYR A 92 -1.07 11.74 -11.37
N TYR A 93 -0.56 10.64 -10.81
CA TYR A 93 -1.40 9.50 -10.46
C TYR A 93 -2.41 9.85 -9.36
N PHE A 94 -1.96 10.58 -8.33
CA PHE A 94 -2.82 11.05 -7.26
C PHE A 94 -3.90 12.01 -7.78
N LYS A 95 -3.53 12.99 -8.61
CA LYS A 95 -4.47 13.92 -9.25
C LYS A 95 -5.56 13.17 -10.03
N ASN A 96 -5.17 12.24 -10.90
CA ASN A 96 -6.11 11.43 -11.68
C ASN A 96 -7.02 10.57 -10.80
N ASP A 97 -6.50 9.99 -9.72
CA ASP A 97 -7.31 9.18 -8.81
C ASP A 97 -8.32 10.03 -8.03
N VAL A 98 -7.92 11.24 -7.63
CA VAL A 98 -8.83 12.23 -7.04
C VAL A 98 -9.91 12.64 -8.02
N GLU A 99 -9.58 12.91 -9.29
CA GLU A 99 -10.58 13.19 -10.34
C GLU A 99 -11.60 12.05 -10.49
N LYS A 100 -11.14 10.78 -10.52
CA LYS A 100 -12.04 9.60 -10.58
C LYS A 100 -12.94 9.44 -9.35
N LEU A 101 -12.50 9.94 -8.19
CA LEU A 101 -13.28 9.97 -6.96
C LEU A 101 -14.34 11.07 -7.01
N LEU A 102 -13.99 12.21 -7.60
CA LEU A 102 -14.84 13.37 -7.77
C LEU A 102 -15.85 13.24 -8.91
N THR A 103 -15.60 12.39 -9.91
CA THR A 103 -16.55 12.14 -11.01
C THR A 103 -17.93 11.76 -10.46
N ASP A 104 -18.97 12.50 -10.81
CA ASP A 104 -20.36 12.35 -10.34
C ASP A 104 -20.51 12.51 -8.80
N ALA A 105 -19.60 13.20 -8.12
CA ALA A 105 -19.74 13.54 -6.70
C ALA A 105 -20.41 14.91 -6.54
N GLU A 106 -21.52 14.97 -5.80
CA GLU A 106 -22.21 16.24 -5.51
C GLU A 106 -21.35 17.18 -4.64
N ASN A 107 -20.47 16.62 -3.82
CA ASN A 107 -19.53 17.35 -2.97
C ASN A 107 -18.38 16.42 -2.57
N PHE A 108 -17.29 16.98 -2.06
CA PHE A 108 -16.14 16.20 -1.64
C PHE A 108 -16.44 15.20 -0.51
N ASP A 109 -17.25 15.59 0.47
CA ASP A 109 -17.50 14.78 1.67
C ASP A 109 -18.22 13.46 1.34
N ILE A 110 -19.03 13.42 0.28
CA ILE A 110 -19.74 12.20 -0.15
C ILE A 110 -18.77 11.05 -0.48
N ILE A 111 -17.52 11.35 -0.84
CA ILE A 111 -16.51 10.33 -1.13
C ILE A 111 -16.25 9.44 0.11
N PHE A 112 -16.42 10.01 1.30
CA PHE A 112 -16.13 9.39 2.58
C PHE A 112 -17.39 8.92 3.33
N LYS A 113 -18.60 9.20 2.83
CA LYS A 113 -19.84 8.79 3.50
C LYS A 113 -20.21 7.34 3.19
N CYS A 114 -20.70 6.63 4.19
CA CYS A 114 -21.39 5.34 4.02
C CYS A 114 -22.84 5.62 3.62
N ASP A 115 -23.19 5.41 2.34
CA ASP A 115 -24.52 5.75 1.80
C ASP A 115 -25.67 4.95 2.45
N LYS A 116 -25.39 3.71 2.87
CA LYS A 116 -26.33 2.78 3.55
C LYS A 116 -25.58 1.93 4.57
N LYS A 117 -26.28 1.48 5.62
CA LYS A 117 -25.74 0.55 6.60
C LYS A 117 -25.20 -0.72 5.90
N GLY A 118 -23.95 -1.09 6.18
CA GLY A 118 -23.26 -2.20 5.53
C GLY A 118 -22.73 -1.93 4.11
N THR A 119 -22.71 -0.67 3.63
CA THR A 119 -22.12 -0.33 2.32
C THR A 119 -20.82 0.44 2.47
N HIS A 120 -19.83 0.10 1.65
CA HIS A 120 -18.55 0.78 1.61
C HIS A 120 -18.67 2.21 1.02
N PRO A 121 -17.99 3.21 1.61
CA PRO A 121 -17.85 4.54 1.02
C PRO A 121 -17.35 4.50 -0.43
N LYS A 122 -17.63 5.54 -1.21
CA LYS A 122 -17.18 5.65 -2.61
C LYS A 122 -15.67 5.44 -2.75
N LEU A 123 -14.89 5.99 -1.80
CA LEU A 123 -13.44 5.79 -1.73
C LEU A 123 -13.05 4.31 -1.72
N VAL A 124 -13.61 3.54 -0.78
CA VAL A 124 -13.32 2.12 -0.61
C VAL A 124 -13.82 1.32 -1.83
N ARG A 125 -15.01 1.62 -2.37
CA ARG A 125 -15.54 0.97 -3.58
C ARG A 125 -14.62 1.17 -4.79
N LYS A 126 -14.13 2.39 -5.02
CA LYS A 126 -13.22 2.70 -6.14
C LYS A 126 -11.88 1.99 -5.97
N TYR A 127 -11.37 1.87 -4.74
CA TYR A 127 -10.17 1.09 -4.46
C TYR A 127 -10.36 -0.41 -4.73
N LEU A 128 -11.43 -1.01 -4.19
CA LEU A 128 -11.74 -2.43 -4.43
C LEU A 128 -11.98 -2.74 -5.92
N GLY A 129 -12.55 -1.79 -6.65
CA GLY A 129 -12.72 -1.85 -8.10
C GLY A 129 -11.46 -1.54 -8.92
N ARG A 130 -10.29 -1.40 -8.27
CA ARG A 130 -8.99 -1.05 -8.88
C ARG A 130 -9.03 0.21 -9.75
N LYS A 131 -9.90 1.17 -9.39
CA LYS A 131 -10.02 2.47 -10.09
C LYS A 131 -9.03 3.49 -9.57
N ILE A 132 -8.66 3.37 -8.29
CA ILE A 132 -7.62 4.15 -7.63
C ILE A 132 -6.60 3.22 -6.97
N THR A 133 -5.42 3.74 -6.66
CA THR A 133 -4.33 2.95 -6.08
C THR A 133 -4.35 2.92 -4.56
N LEU A 134 -3.60 1.98 -3.97
CA LEU A 134 -3.37 1.91 -2.53
C LEU A 134 -2.58 3.13 -2.03
N GLU A 135 -1.66 3.66 -2.82
CA GLU A 135 -0.93 4.89 -2.51
C GLU A 135 -1.87 6.07 -2.33
N THR A 136 -2.85 6.23 -3.22
CA THR A 136 -3.88 7.27 -3.09
C THR A 136 -4.67 7.10 -1.79
N MET A 137 -5.03 5.86 -1.42
CA MET A 137 -5.68 5.57 -0.13
C MET A 137 -4.84 6.01 1.05
N VAL A 138 -3.53 5.71 1.05
CA VAL A 138 -2.60 6.13 2.12
C VAL A 138 -2.42 7.64 2.15
N ILE A 139 -2.19 8.28 1.00
CA ILE A 139 -1.99 9.73 0.92
C ILE A 139 -3.21 10.47 1.47
N LEU A 140 -4.42 10.05 1.09
CA LEU A 140 -5.65 10.62 1.64
C LEU A 140 -5.77 10.41 3.15
N ASP A 141 -5.33 9.26 3.69
CA ASP A 141 -5.38 9.01 5.14
C ASP A 141 -4.34 9.88 5.88
N LYS A 142 -3.16 10.10 5.30
CA LYS A 142 -2.15 11.04 5.83
C LYS A 142 -2.67 12.48 5.86
N ILE A 143 -3.49 12.89 4.89
CA ILE A 143 -4.03 14.26 4.80
C ILE A 143 -5.25 14.45 5.71
N LEU A 144 -6.16 13.47 5.73
CA LEU A 144 -7.51 13.62 6.30
C LEU A 144 -7.79 12.73 7.52
N GLY A 145 -7.01 11.67 7.74
CA GLY A 145 -7.21 10.71 8.82
C GLY A 145 -8.53 9.93 8.76
N TYR A 146 -9.09 9.74 7.55
CA TYR A 146 -10.41 9.13 7.36
C TYR A 146 -10.49 7.69 7.85
N ARG A 147 -9.37 6.95 7.90
CA ARG A 147 -9.36 5.53 8.29
C ARG A 147 -9.92 5.33 9.69
N LYS A 148 -9.62 6.23 10.63
CA LYS A 148 -10.13 6.16 12.02
C LYS A 148 -11.64 6.32 12.11
N GLN A 149 -12.24 7.07 11.17
CA GLN A 149 -13.68 7.20 11.08
C GLN A 149 -14.28 5.90 10.52
N PHE A 150 -13.71 5.38 9.44
CA PHE A 150 -14.19 4.14 8.81
C PHE A 150 -14.05 2.93 9.73
N ASP A 151 -12.97 2.84 10.52
CA ASP A 151 -12.78 1.80 11.55
C ASP A 151 -13.89 1.78 12.61
N LYS A 152 -14.63 2.88 12.78
CA LYS A 152 -15.77 2.99 13.70
C LYS A 152 -17.12 2.79 13.01
N GLU A 153 -17.25 3.31 11.79
CA GLU A 153 -18.53 3.40 11.07
C GLU A 153 -18.82 2.18 10.19
N ILE A 154 -17.79 1.51 9.67
CA ILE A 154 -17.95 0.31 8.85
C ILE A 154 -18.07 -0.89 9.80
N ASP A 155 -19.26 -1.49 9.82
CA ASP A 155 -19.62 -2.59 10.72
C ASP A 155 -19.23 -3.98 10.22
N GLU A 156 -18.96 -4.12 8.91
CA GLU A 156 -18.52 -5.39 8.34
C GLU A 156 -17.07 -5.73 8.73
N ILE A 157 -16.80 -7.02 8.96
CA ILE A 157 -15.55 -7.50 9.56
C ILE A 157 -14.60 -8.22 8.58
N TYR A 158 -14.94 -8.30 7.30
CA TYR A 158 -14.26 -9.15 6.32
C TYR A 158 -13.33 -8.38 5.38
N VAL A 159 -13.72 -7.18 4.94
CA VAL A 159 -13.03 -6.44 3.86
C VAL A 159 -12.25 -5.25 4.43
N TRP A 160 -12.93 -4.30 5.03
CA TRP A 160 -12.38 -3.06 5.56
C TRP A 160 -11.30 -3.29 6.61
N PRO A 161 -11.42 -4.22 7.58
CA PRO A 161 -10.32 -4.47 8.51
C PRO A 161 -9.01 -4.87 7.81
N LYS A 162 -9.10 -5.62 6.70
CA LYS A 162 -7.92 -6.00 5.89
C LYS A 162 -7.36 -4.79 5.14
N VAL A 163 -8.23 -3.97 4.54
CA VAL A 163 -7.83 -2.75 3.82
C VAL A 163 -7.22 -1.71 4.78
N SER A 164 -7.86 -1.44 5.91
CA SER A 164 -7.39 -0.54 6.96
C SER A 164 -6.02 -0.97 7.48
N ARG A 165 -5.85 -2.27 7.77
CA ARG A 165 -4.55 -2.84 8.14
C ARG A 165 -3.50 -2.67 7.04
N LEU A 166 -3.86 -2.95 5.79
CA LEU A 166 -2.93 -2.80 4.66
C LEU A 166 -2.49 -1.35 4.51
N ILE A 167 -3.41 -0.38 4.57
CA ILE A 167 -3.11 1.07 4.57
C ILE A 167 -2.13 1.38 5.70
N ASN A 168 -2.42 0.94 6.94
CA ASN A 168 -1.59 1.23 8.11
C ASN A 168 -0.19 0.62 8.04
N ARG A 169 -0.05 -0.64 7.59
CA ARG A 169 1.26 -1.29 7.43
C ARG A 169 2.05 -0.68 6.27
N TYR A 170 1.35 -0.24 5.25
CA TYR A 170 1.98 0.28 4.05
C TYR A 170 2.37 1.77 4.16
N GLU A 171 1.68 2.52 5.03
CA GLU A 171 1.86 3.96 5.28
C GLU A 171 3.33 4.44 5.39
N PRO A 172 4.23 3.75 6.12
CA PRO A 172 5.61 4.17 6.26
C PRO A 172 6.47 4.00 4.98
N PHE A 173 6.01 3.23 4.00
CA PHE A 173 6.70 3.00 2.72
C PHE A 173 6.23 3.93 1.60
N VAL A 174 5.30 4.84 1.88
CA VAL A 174 4.78 5.80 0.88
C VAL A 174 5.64 7.05 0.86
N GLU A 175 6.45 7.16 -0.19
CA GLU A 175 7.37 8.26 -0.48
C GLU A 175 6.68 9.33 -1.35
N ALA A 176 5.80 10.12 -0.74
CA ALA A 176 5.11 11.24 -1.42
C ALA A 176 5.20 12.51 -0.58
N ASP A 177 5.32 13.67 -1.23
CA ASP A 177 5.21 14.96 -0.57
C ASP A 177 3.73 15.24 -0.24
N ILE A 178 3.39 15.03 1.03
CA ILE A 178 2.02 15.17 1.53
C ILE A 178 1.54 16.63 1.44
N GLY A 179 2.44 17.61 1.53
CA GLY A 179 2.12 19.02 1.36
C GLY A 179 1.65 19.32 -0.05
N LYS A 180 2.38 18.84 -1.06
CA LYS A 180 1.99 18.95 -2.47
C LYS A 180 0.71 18.18 -2.79
N CYS A 181 0.58 16.94 -2.31
CA CYS A 181 -0.66 16.18 -2.50
C CYS A 181 -1.87 16.90 -1.89
N LYS A 182 -1.71 17.53 -0.72
CA LYS A 182 -2.77 18.35 -0.11
C LYS A 182 -3.14 19.55 -0.98
N GLN A 183 -2.16 20.23 -1.59
CA GLN A 183 -2.42 21.33 -2.52
C GLN A 183 -3.20 20.86 -3.76
N LEU A 184 -2.78 19.75 -4.38
CA LEU A 184 -3.49 19.15 -5.53
C LEU A 184 -4.91 18.73 -5.18
N LEU A 185 -5.12 18.15 -3.99
CA LEU A 185 -6.44 17.79 -3.51
C LEU A 185 -7.34 19.04 -3.37
N LEU A 186 -6.82 20.12 -2.79
CA LEU A 186 -7.56 21.38 -2.64
C LEU A 186 -7.91 22.03 -3.98
N GLU A 187 -6.99 21.99 -4.96
CA GLU A 187 -7.25 22.44 -6.34
C GLU A 187 -8.46 21.71 -6.91
N LYS A 188 -8.46 20.37 -6.86
CA LYS A 188 -9.55 19.55 -7.39
C LYS A 188 -10.88 19.71 -6.69
N VAL A 189 -10.85 19.90 -5.37
CA VAL A 189 -12.08 20.15 -4.60
C VAL A 189 -12.66 21.53 -4.91
N ARG A 190 -11.84 22.51 -5.30
CA ARG A 190 -12.33 23.83 -5.74
C ARG A 190 -12.95 23.76 -7.13
N GLU A 191 -12.28 23.09 -8.07
CA GLU A 191 -12.82 22.85 -9.42
C GLU A 191 -14.23 22.24 -9.36
N LEU A 192 -14.46 21.25 -8.48
CA LEU A 192 -15.79 20.65 -8.27
C LEU A 192 -16.86 21.66 -7.84
N LYS A 193 -16.51 22.71 -7.08
CA LYS A 193 -17.49 23.69 -6.57
C LYS A 193 -17.86 24.75 -7.60
N ASP A 194 -17.00 24.93 -8.59
CA ASP A 194 -17.17 25.91 -9.67
C ASP A 194 -17.94 25.31 -10.86
N GLU A 195 -18.20 24.00 -10.85
CA GLU A 195 -19.07 23.24 -11.78
C GLU A 195 -20.53 23.17 -11.29
#